data_AF-A0A2Z6N786-F1
#
_entry.id   AF-A0A2Z6N786-F1
#
_cell.length_a   1.000
_cell.length_b   1.000
_cell.length_c   1.000
_cell.angle_alpha   90.00
_cell.angle_beta   90.00
_cell.angle_gamma   90.00
#
_symmetry.space_group_name_H-M   'P 1'
#
loop_
_entity.id
_entity.type
_entity.pdbx_description
1 polymer ?
#
loop_
_entity_poly.entity_id
_entity_poly.type
_entity_poly.pdbx_seq_one_letter_code
_entity_poly.pdbx_strand_id
1 'polypeptide(L)'
;MGGSYVDDDWEFASSSSTASEVPILTKEVRTVVLVGRTGNGKSATGNSILGKKVFKSRASSSGVTASCEMQTAELNNGGLIVNVIDTPGLFEVSNGSEFVGKEIAKCIGFAKDGIHAILVVLSVRSRFSEEEENALRSLRTLFGSKIVDYMIVVFTGGDDLEDNDETLDDYLGRECPETLKEILTLCGNRRVLFNNKTKDEEKQSEQVQQLLSFVNTVVSNNDGRPFTDELFTELKKGAMKLHSEQRKFDSMEGCSEGQISEFKKHMQQAYDDQLKQITEMIESKLKEATTRLEKQLAEEHTARLKAEASAKIAQKKSDEEIRKLREHLDKAHEELRSRGGGCTIL
;
A
#
# COMPACT_ATOMS: atom_id res chain seq x y z
N MET A 1 -3.48 -0.04 -51.54
CA MET A 1 -2.68 1.17 -51.30
C MET A 1 -2.91 1.62 -49.87
N GLY A 2 -1.84 1.83 -49.10
CA GLY A 2 -1.90 2.42 -47.76
C GLY A 2 -1.66 1.44 -46.60
N GLY A 3 -0.49 0.79 -46.57
CA GLY A 3 0.03 0.17 -45.33
C GLY A 3 0.91 1.18 -44.62
N SER A 4 0.52 1.60 -43.42
CA SER A 4 1.35 2.42 -42.53
C SER A 4 2.25 1.49 -41.72
N TYR A 5 3.55 1.55 -42.00
CA TYR A 5 4.61 1.02 -41.16
C TYR A 5 4.54 1.67 -39.78
N VAL A 6 4.64 0.85 -38.73
CA VAL A 6 4.98 1.30 -37.39
C VAL A 6 6.23 0.51 -37.01
N ASP A 7 7.33 1.24 -36.86
CA ASP A 7 8.65 0.77 -36.48
C ASP A 7 8.63 0.23 -35.04
N ASP A 8 9.03 -1.03 -34.86
CA ASP A 8 9.38 -1.62 -33.57
C ASP A 8 10.91 -1.61 -33.43
N ASP A 9 11.47 -0.44 -33.08
CA ASP A 9 12.89 -0.30 -32.75
C ASP A 9 13.10 -0.63 -31.26
N TRP A 10 13.43 -1.89 -30.99
CA TRP A 10 14.03 -2.32 -29.71
C TRP A 10 15.40 -2.95 -29.98
N GLU A 11 16.38 -2.12 -30.33
CA GLU A 11 17.79 -2.52 -30.35
C GLU A 11 18.42 -2.33 -28.96
N PHE A 12 18.75 -3.43 -28.28
CA PHE A 12 19.73 -3.39 -27.20
C PHE A 12 21.12 -3.62 -27.79
N ALA A 13 21.91 -2.55 -27.79
CA ALA A 13 23.29 -2.53 -28.22
C ALA A 13 24.12 -3.59 -27.46
N SER A 14 24.82 -4.42 -28.23
CA SER A 14 25.97 -5.17 -27.75
C SER A 14 27.22 -4.60 -28.39
N SER A 15 28.21 -4.23 -27.57
CA SER A 15 29.63 -4.53 -27.78
C SER A 15 30.52 -3.66 -26.90
N SER A 16 31.67 -4.24 -26.55
CA SER A 16 32.73 -3.70 -25.74
C SER A 16 33.62 -2.70 -26.48
N SER A 17 34.08 -1.72 -25.68
CA SER A 17 35.35 -0.97 -25.72
C SER A 17 35.62 0.13 -26.78
N THR A 18 35.79 1.32 -26.20
CA THR A 18 36.66 2.47 -26.54
C THR A 18 36.31 3.35 -27.74
N ALA A 19 35.47 4.37 -27.51
CA ALA A 19 35.71 5.76 -27.91
C ALA A 19 34.63 6.70 -27.33
N SER A 20 35.07 7.71 -26.57
CA SER A 20 34.36 8.95 -26.19
C SER A 20 32.84 8.86 -26.01
N GLU A 21 32.39 8.49 -24.81
CA GLU A 21 30.97 8.48 -24.43
C GLU A 21 30.41 9.91 -24.37
N VAL A 22 29.55 10.25 -25.33
CA VAL A 22 28.49 11.24 -25.14
C VAL A 22 27.46 10.58 -24.22
N PRO A 23 27.04 11.18 -23.09
CA PRO A 23 26.09 10.53 -22.21
C PRO A 23 24.77 10.36 -22.96
N ILE A 24 24.38 9.11 -23.23
CA ILE A 24 23.02 8.79 -23.65
C ILE A 24 22.15 9.16 -22.44
N LEU A 25 21.37 10.24 -22.57
CA LEU A 25 20.44 10.67 -21.54
C LEU A 25 19.31 9.63 -21.44
N THR A 26 19.52 8.56 -20.68
CA THR A 26 18.45 7.60 -20.39
C THR A 26 17.39 8.34 -19.59
N LYS A 27 16.20 8.56 -20.17
CA LYS A 27 15.10 9.22 -19.48
C LYS A 27 14.76 8.43 -18.21
N GLU A 28 14.75 9.10 -17.07
CA GLU A 28 14.36 8.46 -15.81
C GLU A 28 12.89 8.03 -15.87
N VAL A 29 12.60 6.81 -15.41
CA VAL A 29 11.25 6.25 -15.35
C VAL A 29 10.84 6.04 -13.89
N ARG A 30 9.65 6.51 -13.52
CA ARG A 30 9.06 6.27 -12.19
C ARG A 30 7.72 5.56 -12.34
N THR A 31 7.60 4.40 -11.71
CA THR A 31 6.35 3.64 -11.68
C THR A 31 5.67 3.80 -10.33
N VAL A 32 4.46 4.36 -10.31
CA VAL A 32 3.66 4.55 -9.11
C VAL A 32 2.38 3.73 -9.18
N VAL A 33 1.95 3.20 -8.04
CA VAL A 33 0.73 2.37 -7.93
C VAL A 33 -0.26 3.07 -7.01
N LEU A 34 -1.50 3.26 -7.47
CA LEU A 34 -2.59 3.86 -6.69
C LEU A 34 -3.37 2.76 -5.98
N VAL A 35 -3.41 2.76 -4.64
CA VAL A 35 -4.18 1.81 -3.83
C VAL A 35 -5.14 2.55 -2.91
N GLY A 36 -6.24 1.90 -2.51
CA GLY A 36 -7.26 2.50 -1.64
C GLY A 36 -8.66 2.05 -2.01
N ARG A 37 -9.65 2.42 -1.21
CA ARG A 37 -11.05 2.04 -1.42
C ARG A 37 -11.61 2.64 -2.71
N THR A 38 -12.62 1.99 -3.29
CA THR A 38 -13.44 2.57 -4.37
C THR A 38 -14.08 3.87 -3.90
N GLY A 39 -14.14 4.86 -4.80
CA GLY A 39 -14.68 6.18 -4.48
C GLY A 39 -13.67 7.17 -3.88
N ASN A 40 -12.51 6.71 -3.37
CA ASN A 40 -11.49 7.63 -2.83
C ASN A 40 -10.78 8.48 -3.89
N GLY A 41 -11.08 8.30 -5.18
CA GLY A 41 -10.55 9.13 -6.25
C GLY A 41 -9.20 8.70 -6.82
N LYS A 42 -8.85 7.40 -6.76
CA LYS A 42 -7.62 6.84 -7.36
C LYS A 42 -7.45 7.23 -8.83
N SER A 43 -8.41 6.86 -9.68
CA SER A 43 -8.39 7.16 -11.12
C SER A 43 -8.32 8.66 -11.41
N ALA A 44 -9.00 9.50 -10.61
CA ALA A 44 -8.96 10.95 -10.75
C ALA A 44 -7.56 11.51 -10.39
N THR A 45 -6.96 10.99 -9.32
CA THR A 45 -5.59 11.30 -8.92
C THR A 45 -4.59 10.88 -10.00
N GLY A 46 -4.75 9.69 -10.57
CA GLY A 46 -3.93 9.23 -11.69
C GLY A 46 -4.03 10.14 -12.92
N ASN A 47 -5.24 10.62 -13.24
CA ASN A 47 -5.43 11.61 -14.31
C ASN A 47 -4.74 12.95 -14.00
N SER A 48 -4.80 13.43 -12.76
CA SER A 48 -4.08 14.64 -12.33
C SER A 48 -2.57 14.48 -12.45
N ILE A 49 -2.01 13.34 -12.02
CA ILE A 49 -0.58 13.03 -12.14
C ILE A 49 -0.12 13.04 -13.60
N LEU A 50 -0.93 12.45 -14.48
CA LEU A 50 -0.62 12.35 -15.91
C LEU A 50 -0.92 13.63 -16.70
N GLY A 51 -1.61 14.61 -16.11
CA GLY A 51 -2.08 15.82 -16.78
C GLY A 51 -3.13 15.59 -17.87
N LYS A 52 -3.73 14.39 -17.94
CA LYS A 52 -4.70 14.00 -18.97
C LYS A 52 -5.74 13.02 -18.44
N LYS A 53 -6.95 13.06 -19.02
CA LYS A 53 -8.07 12.17 -18.64
C LYS A 53 -7.99 10.84 -19.39
N VAL A 54 -7.20 9.90 -18.88
CA VAL A 54 -7.01 8.56 -19.47
C VAL A 54 -7.72 7.46 -18.70
N PHE A 55 -7.75 7.54 -17.38
CA PHE A 55 -8.54 6.64 -16.54
C PHE A 55 -9.98 7.12 -16.48
N LYS A 56 -10.94 6.18 -16.55
CA LYS A 56 -12.36 6.47 -16.42
C LYS A 56 -12.70 6.80 -14.96
N SER A 57 -12.72 8.08 -14.61
CA SER A 57 -13.15 8.56 -13.29
C SER A 57 -14.55 9.19 -13.36
N ARG A 58 -15.57 8.56 -12.75
CA ARG A 58 -16.93 9.11 -12.61
C ARG A 58 -17.51 8.78 -11.25
N ALA A 59 -18.32 9.68 -10.69
CA ALA A 59 -19.17 9.35 -9.55
C ALA A 59 -20.20 8.31 -10.00
N SER A 60 -20.24 7.18 -9.31
CA SER A 60 -21.09 6.03 -9.64
C SER A 60 -21.48 5.33 -8.36
N SER A 61 -22.67 4.71 -8.32
CA SER A 61 -23.11 3.85 -7.21
C SER A 61 -22.41 2.49 -7.18
N SER A 62 -21.62 2.17 -8.22
CA SER A 62 -20.76 0.99 -8.31
C SER A 62 -19.35 1.37 -8.77
N GLY A 63 -18.35 0.56 -8.41
CA GLY A 63 -16.96 0.76 -8.83
C GLY A 63 -16.82 0.79 -10.35
N VAL A 64 -16.14 1.81 -10.87
CA VAL A 64 -15.96 2.01 -12.32
C VAL A 64 -14.74 1.25 -12.84
N THR A 65 -13.67 1.16 -12.03
CA THR A 65 -12.45 0.43 -12.37
C THR A 65 -12.60 -1.03 -11.95
N ALA A 66 -12.72 -1.93 -12.93
CA ALA A 66 -12.92 -3.36 -12.70
C ALA A 66 -11.62 -4.19 -12.72
N SER A 67 -10.51 -3.62 -13.20
CA SER A 67 -9.22 -4.30 -13.30
C SER A 67 -8.10 -3.26 -13.34
N CYS A 68 -6.87 -3.65 -12.99
CA CYS A 68 -5.69 -2.80 -13.02
C CYS A 68 -5.44 -2.28 -14.44
N GLU A 69 -5.12 -0.98 -14.55
CA GLU A 69 -4.78 -0.30 -15.80
C GLU A 69 -3.48 0.51 -15.60
N MET A 70 -2.56 0.45 -16.58
CA MET A 70 -1.36 1.27 -16.57
C MET A 70 -1.42 2.32 -17.67
N GLN A 71 -1.03 3.56 -17.35
CA GLN A 71 -0.89 4.65 -18.30
C GLN A 71 0.44 5.37 -18.08
N THR A 72 1.01 5.89 -19.16
CA THR A 72 2.32 6.56 -19.15
C THR A 72 2.19 8.00 -19.64
N ALA A 73 2.94 8.90 -19.02
CA ALA A 73 3.15 10.26 -19.50
C ALA A 73 4.60 10.68 -19.28
N GLU A 74 5.13 11.47 -20.22
CA GLU A 74 6.36 12.22 -20.03
C GLU A 74 6.00 13.59 -19.44
N LEU A 75 6.61 13.93 -18.31
CA LEU A 75 6.37 15.21 -17.66
C LEU A 75 7.33 16.27 -18.20
N ASN A 76 6.81 17.47 -18.42
CA ASN A 76 7.54 18.60 -19.00
C ASN A 76 8.76 19.04 -18.15
N ASN A 77 8.77 18.69 -16.86
CA ASN A 77 9.82 19.05 -15.91
C ASN A 77 11.00 18.06 -15.95
N GLY A 78 11.77 18.08 -17.05
CA GLY A 78 13.06 17.36 -17.14
C GLY A 78 13.01 16.00 -17.85
N GLY A 79 11.94 15.69 -18.59
CA GLY A 79 11.85 14.46 -19.39
C GLY A 79 11.59 13.20 -18.57
N LEU A 80 11.16 13.34 -17.31
CA LEU A 80 10.79 12.25 -16.42
C LEU A 80 9.57 11.51 -16.99
N ILE A 81 9.69 10.20 -17.19
CA ILE A 81 8.59 9.34 -17.58
C ILE A 81 7.92 8.81 -16.31
N VAL A 82 6.61 9.00 -16.19
CA VAL A 82 5.82 8.46 -15.07
C VAL A 82 4.84 7.43 -15.60
N ASN A 83 4.95 6.21 -15.08
CA ASN A 83 3.96 5.16 -15.23
C ASN A 83 3.04 5.19 -14.01
N VAL A 84 1.74 5.33 -14.25
CA VAL A 84 0.71 5.29 -13.20
C VAL A 84 -0.09 4.01 -13.39
N ILE A 85 -0.15 3.19 -12.34
CA ILE A 85 -1.00 1.99 -12.29
C ILE A 85 -2.20 2.30 -11.40
N ASP A 86 -3.39 2.38 -11.99
CA ASP A 86 -4.66 2.49 -11.27
C ASP A 86 -5.15 1.09 -10.94
N THR A 87 -5.46 0.81 -9.67
CA THR A 87 -5.98 -0.49 -9.22
C THR A 87 -7.49 -0.39 -8.94
N PRO A 88 -8.24 -1.50 -9.05
CA PRO A 88 -9.59 -1.56 -8.49
C PRO A 88 -9.55 -1.43 -6.95
N GLY A 89 -10.70 -1.40 -6.29
CA GLY A 89 -10.80 -1.46 -4.83
C GLY A 89 -10.40 -2.84 -4.28
N LEU A 90 -9.12 -3.21 -4.43
CA LEU A 90 -8.61 -4.58 -4.24
C LEU A 90 -9.03 -5.20 -2.92
N PHE A 91 -8.95 -4.44 -1.83
CA PHE A 91 -9.15 -4.94 -0.47
C PHE A 91 -10.57 -4.73 0.08
N GLU A 92 -11.55 -4.57 -0.81
CA GLU A 92 -12.97 -4.51 -0.41
C GLU A 92 -13.50 -5.90 -0.04
N VAL A 93 -14.36 -5.94 0.98
CA VAL A 93 -14.94 -7.19 1.54
C VAL A 93 -15.70 -8.00 0.49
N SER A 94 -16.24 -7.35 -0.55
CA SER A 94 -16.96 -7.99 -1.65
C SER A 94 -16.06 -8.81 -2.59
N ASN A 95 -14.74 -8.64 -2.52
CA ASN A 95 -13.82 -9.26 -3.46
C ASN A 95 -13.32 -10.61 -2.95
N GLY A 96 -13.41 -11.65 -3.79
CA GLY A 96 -12.82 -12.96 -3.49
C GLY A 96 -11.29 -12.96 -3.60
N SER A 97 -10.61 -13.86 -2.88
CA SER A 97 -9.14 -13.99 -2.89
C SER A 97 -8.57 -14.17 -4.30
N GLU A 98 -9.28 -14.93 -5.14
CA GLU A 98 -8.89 -15.18 -6.53
C GLU A 98 -8.82 -13.88 -7.35
N PHE A 99 -9.83 -13.01 -7.21
CA PHE A 99 -9.85 -11.71 -7.88
C PHE A 99 -8.71 -10.82 -7.38
N VAL A 100 -8.52 -10.75 -6.07
CA VAL A 100 -7.45 -9.95 -5.45
C VAL A 100 -6.07 -10.43 -5.92
N GLY A 101 -5.82 -11.73 -5.89
CA GLY A 101 -4.56 -12.32 -6.34
C GLY A 101 -4.28 -12.05 -7.82
N LYS A 102 -5.29 -12.21 -8.69
CA LYS A 102 -5.18 -11.92 -10.12
C LYS A 102 -4.82 -10.46 -10.39
N GLU A 103 -5.49 -9.53 -9.72
CA GLU A 103 -5.27 -8.10 -9.95
C GLU A 103 -3.93 -7.62 -9.37
N ILE A 104 -3.48 -8.20 -8.26
CA ILE A 104 -2.12 -8.00 -7.75
C ILE A 104 -1.08 -8.55 -8.74
N ALA A 105 -1.27 -9.77 -9.26
CA ALA A 105 -0.37 -10.35 -10.26
C ALA A 105 -0.29 -9.47 -11.53
N LYS A 106 -1.43 -8.95 -11.99
CA LYS A 106 -1.50 -8.00 -13.11
C LYS A 106 -0.76 -6.69 -12.82
N CYS A 107 -0.92 -6.13 -11.61
CA CYS A 107 -0.21 -4.93 -11.17
C CYS A 107 1.32 -5.14 -11.19
N ILE A 108 1.80 -6.26 -10.66
CA ILE A 108 3.22 -6.64 -10.68
C ILE A 108 3.71 -6.81 -12.13
N GLY A 109 2.89 -7.38 -13.01
CA GLY A 109 3.21 -7.53 -14.43
C GLY A 109 3.39 -6.20 -15.18
N PHE A 110 2.67 -5.15 -14.78
CA PHE A 110 2.88 -3.80 -15.29
C PHE A 110 4.16 -3.16 -14.72
N ALA A 111 4.44 -3.37 -13.44
CA ALA A 111 5.60 -2.81 -12.76
C ALA A 111 6.90 -3.64 -12.98
N LYS A 112 7.24 -3.97 -14.23
CA LYS A 112 8.38 -4.86 -14.57
C LYS A 112 9.71 -4.47 -13.91
N ASP A 113 9.98 -3.18 -13.83
CA ASP A 113 11.21 -2.64 -13.24
C ASP A 113 11.07 -2.33 -11.74
N GLY A 114 9.94 -2.66 -11.13
CA GLY A 114 9.62 -2.42 -9.72
C GLY A 114 8.75 -1.19 -9.51
N ILE A 115 8.27 -1.03 -8.27
CA ILE A 115 7.39 0.06 -7.85
C ILE A 115 8.20 1.14 -7.13
N HIS A 116 8.18 2.36 -7.64
CA HIS A 116 8.93 3.48 -7.06
C HIS A 116 8.18 4.17 -5.93
N ALA A 117 6.85 4.17 -5.98
CA ALA A 117 6.02 4.61 -4.86
C ALA A 117 4.64 3.95 -4.89
N ILE A 118 4.07 3.74 -3.71
CA ILE A 118 2.69 3.27 -3.52
C ILE A 118 1.89 4.44 -2.94
N LEU A 119 0.90 4.88 -3.69
CA LEU A 119 0.06 6.02 -3.34
C LEU A 119 -1.20 5.49 -2.66
N VAL A 120 -1.26 5.62 -1.34
CA VAL A 120 -2.41 5.24 -0.53
C VAL A 120 -3.43 6.37 -0.60
N VAL A 121 -4.47 6.20 -1.40
CA VAL A 121 -5.47 7.24 -1.68
C VAL A 121 -6.62 7.16 -0.68
N LEU A 122 -6.74 8.20 0.13
CA LEU A 122 -7.83 8.45 1.08
C LEU A 122 -8.63 9.68 0.63
N SER A 123 -9.88 9.80 1.07
CA SER A 123 -10.73 10.95 0.76
C SER A 123 -11.12 11.67 2.05
N VAL A 124 -10.98 13.00 2.09
CA VAL A 124 -11.41 13.80 3.26
C VAL A 124 -12.93 13.85 3.40
N ARG A 125 -13.68 13.51 2.34
CA ARG A 125 -15.16 13.41 2.36
C ARG A 125 -15.66 12.18 3.12
N SER A 126 -14.79 11.22 3.36
CA SER A 126 -15.15 9.95 3.99
C SER A 126 -14.31 9.74 5.24
N ARG A 127 -14.94 9.20 6.27
CA ARG A 127 -14.23 8.77 7.47
C ARG A 127 -13.26 7.64 7.12
N PHE A 128 -12.09 7.67 7.75
CA PHE A 128 -11.14 6.56 7.70
C PHE A 128 -11.82 5.30 8.25
N SER A 129 -11.95 4.27 7.42
CA SER A 129 -12.71 3.07 7.77
C SER A 129 -11.81 1.92 8.21
N GLU A 130 -12.40 0.96 8.93
CA GLU A 130 -11.75 -0.30 9.27
C GLU A 130 -11.30 -1.06 8.00
N GLU A 131 -12.02 -0.92 6.89
CA GLU A 131 -11.63 -1.49 5.59
C GLU A 131 -10.30 -0.91 5.09
N GLU A 132 -10.09 0.40 5.24
CA GLU A 132 -8.85 1.06 4.83
C GLU A 132 -7.67 0.67 5.73
N GLU A 133 -7.92 0.54 7.03
CA GLU A 133 -6.95 -0.01 7.99
C GLU A 133 -6.56 -1.46 7.63
N ASN A 134 -7.55 -2.30 7.36
CA ASN A 134 -7.35 -3.70 6.98
C ASN A 134 -6.64 -3.85 5.64
N ALA A 135 -6.91 -2.96 4.68
CA ALA A 135 -6.21 -2.92 3.40
C ALA A 135 -4.71 -2.66 3.58
N LEU A 136 -4.34 -1.70 4.42
CA LEU A 136 -2.94 -1.37 4.70
C LEU A 136 -2.21 -2.47 5.47
N ARG A 137 -2.90 -3.11 6.43
CA ARG A 137 -2.39 -4.32 7.10
C ARG A 137 -2.15 -5.45 6.11
N SER A 138 -3.09 -5.68 5.19
CA SER A 138 -2.97 -6.71 4.14
C SER A 138 -1.79 -6.45 3.22
N LEU A 139 -1.58 -5.19 2.83
CA LEU A 139 -0.45 -4.79 2.00
C LEU A 139 0.90 -5.06 2.70
N ARG A 140 1.02 -4.71 3.99
CA ARG A 140 2.20 -5.00 4.81
C ARG A 140 2.45 -6.50 5.00
N THR A 141 1.37 -7.24 5.18
CA THR A 141 1.40 -8.70 5.31
C THR A 141 1.92 -9.36 4.04
N LEU A 142 1.41 -8.94 2.88
CA LEU A 142 1.76 -9.51 1.58
C LEU A 142 3.19 -9.20 1.14
N PHE A 143 3.61 -7.94 1.30
CA PHE A 143 4.85 -7.41 0.73
C PHE A 143 5.93 -7.14 1.78
N GLY A 144 5.69 -7.54 3.03
CA GLY A 144 6.60 -7.36 4.15
C GLY A 144 6.63 -5.94 4.70
N SER A 145 7.33 -5.74 5.82
CA SER A 145 7.33 -4.46 6.54
C SER A 145 7.96 -3.30 5.78
N LYS A 146 8.87 -3.57 4.84
CA LYS A 146 9.56 -2.54 4.04
C LYS A 146 8.65 -1.82 3.06
N ILE A 147 7.46 -2.35 2.77
CA ILE A 147 6.53 -1.74 1.83
C ILE A 147 6.11 -0.32 2.26
N VAL A 148 6.09 -0.03 3.57
CA VAL A 148 5.75 1.30 4.09
C VAL A 148 6.81 2.36 3.74
N ASP A 149 8.06 1.95 3.51
CA ASP A 149 9.14 2.86 3.09
C ASP A 149 8.89 3.42 1.68
N TYR A 150 8.02 2.76 0.91
CA TYR A 150 7.60 3.15 -0.44
C TYR A 150 6.24 3.86 -0.47
N MET A 151 5.55 3.97 0.67
CA MET A 151 4.20 4.56 0.71
C MET A 151 4.22 6.07 0.84
N ILE A 152 3.25 6.70 0.16
CA ILE A 152 2.89 8.11 0.29
C ILE A 152 1.36 8.15 0.45
N VAL A 153 0.87 8.89 1.43
CA VAL A 153 -0.58 9.03 1.67
C VAL A 153 -1.12 10.21 0.86
N VAL A 154 -2.06 9.96 -0.04
CA VAL A 154 -2.71 10.99 -0.86
C VAL A 154 -4.11 11.22 -0.33
N PHE A 155 -4.41 12.43 0.12
CA PHE A 155 -5.76 12.85 0.49
C PHE A 155 -6.41 13.51 -0.72
N THR A 156 -7.61 13.06 -1.09
CA THR A 156 -8.43 13.70 -2.14
C THR A 156 -9.58 14.48 -1.52
N GLY A 157 -10.13 15.42 -2.28
CA GLY A 157 -11.18 16.33 -1.79
C GLY A 157 -10.62 17.64 -1.25
N GLY A 158 -9.48 18.08 -1.78
CA GLY A 158 -8.95 19.41 -1.44
C GLY A 158 -9.91 20.55 -1.73
N ASP A 159 -10.84 20.39 -2.69
CA ASP A 159 -11.91 21.36 -2.92
C ASP A 159 -12.85 21.52 -1.72
N ASP A 160 -13.18 20.46 -0.98
CA ASP A 160 -14.04 20.64 0.21
C ASP A 160 -13.29 21.32 1.35
N LEU A 161 -11.98 21.09 1.50
CA LEU A 161 -11.19 21.79 2.51
C LEU A 161 -11.05 23.27 2.14
N GLU A 162 -10.78 23.57 0.86
CA GLU A 162 -10.75 24.95 0.34
C GLU A 162 -12.09 25.67 0.57
N ASP A 163 -13.23 25.03 0.29
CA ASP A 163 -14.57 25.60 0.48
C ASP A 163 -14.89 25.92 1.96
N ASN A 164 -14.19 25.30 2.91
CA ASN A 164 -14.34 25.53 4.35
C ASN A 164 -13.20 26.35 4.97
N ASP A 165 -12.29 26.92 4.16
CA ASP A 165 -11.09 27.63 4.60
C ASP A 165 -10.20 26.78 5.53
N GLU A 166 -10.09 25.47 5.26
CA GLU A 166 -9.33 24.50 6.06
C GLU A 166 -8.09 24.00 5.33
N THR A 167 -7.00 23.79 6.07
CA THR A 167 -5.83 23.06 5.56
C THR A 167 -5.93 21.57 5.85
N LEU A 168 -5.12 20.75 5.17
CA LEU A 168 -5.00 19.32 5.50
C LEU A 168 -4.52 19.11 6.94
N ASP A 169 -3.67 20.00 7.46
CA ASP A 169 -3.17 19.92 8.84
C ASP A 169 -4.27 20.23 9.86
N ASP A 170 -5.17 21.19 9.56
CA ASP A 170 -6.35 21.45 10.39
C ASP A 170 -7.28 20.24 10.42
N TYR A 171 -7.54 19.62 9.27
CA TYR A 171 -8.34 18.40 9.16
C TYR A 171 -7.76 17.26 10.00
N LEU A 172 -6.44 17.03 9.93
CA LEU A 172 -5.76 15.98 10.70
C LEU A 172 -5.53 16.35 12.17
N GLY A 173 -5.63 17.63 12.55
CA GLY A 173 -5.38 18.13 13.89
C GLY A 173 -6.56 17.99 14.87
N ARG A 174 -7.79 17.84 14.37
CA ARG A 174 -9.01 17.81 15.20
C ARG A 174 -9.26 16.45 15.86
N GLU A 175 -9.65 15.46 15.05
CA GLU A 175 -10.09 14.13 15.50
C GLU A 175 -9.51 13.03 14.58
N CYS A 176 -8.21 13.10 14.29
CA CYS A 176 -7.55 12.07 13.50
C CYS A 176 -7.54 10.74 14.26
N PRO A 177 -8.10 9.65 13.70
CA PRO A 177 -8.06 8.32 14.31
C PRO A 177 -6.62 7.91 14.60
N GLU A 178 -6.39 7.28 15.75
CA GLU A 178 -5.03 6.92 16.16
C GLU A 178 -4.37 5.97 15.14
N THR A 179 -5.14 5.06 14.55
CA THR A 179 -4.66 4.16 13.50
C THR A 179 -4.23 4.91 12.25
N LEU A 180 -4.91 5.99 11.87
CA LEU A 180 -4.47 6.86 10.77
C LEU A 180 -3.18 7.61 11.13
N LYS A 181 -3.01 8.09 12.36
CA LYS A 181 -1.75 8.71 12.81
C LYS A 181 -0.59 7.73 12.78
N GLU A 182 -0.81 6.48 13.19
CA GLU A 182 0.19 5.42 13.11
C GLU A 182 0.61 5.16 11.67
N ILE A 183 -0.35 5.05 10.75
CA ILE A 183 -0.08 4.86 9.31
C ILE A 183 0.75 6.03 8.76
N LEU A 184 0.35 7.27 9.06
CA LEU A 184 1.09 8.46 8.63
C LEU A 184 2.53 8.45 9.17
N THR A 185 2.70 8.05 10.42
CA THR A 185 4.02 7.93 11.07
C THR A 185 4.87 6.84 10.42
N LEU A 186 4.30 5.66 10.13
CA LEU A 186 4.96 4.58 9.40
C LEU A 186 5.35 5.00 7.98
N CYS A 187 4.56 5.85 7.35
CA CYS A 187 4.87 6.46 6.06
C CYS A 187 5.79 7.68 6.18
N GLY A 188 6.48 7.89 7.31
CA GLY A 188 7.40 9.01 7.52
C GLY A 188 6.76 10.39 7.32
N ASN A 189 5.45 10.51 7.59
CA ASN A 189 4.62 11.69 7.35
C ASN A 189 4.61 12.18 5.89
N ARG A 190 4.90 11.31 4.91
CA ARG A 190 4.76 11.62 3.48
C ARG A 190 3.28 11.67 3.12
N ARG A 191 2.70 12.87 3.12
CA ARG A 191 1.30 13.13 2.78
C ARG A 191 1.13 14.32 1.83
N VAL A 192 0.15 14.23 0.93
CA VAL A 192 -0.18 15.30 -0.02
C VAL A 192 -1.68 15.42 -0.19
N LEU A 193 -2.18 16.64 -0.38
CA LEU A 193 -3.59 16.94 -0.67
C LEU A 193 -3.77 17.15 -2.17
N PHE A 194 -4.79 16.51 -2.75
CA PHE A 194 -5.17 16.66 -4.15
C PHE A 194 -6.58 17.25 -4.27
N ASN A 195 -6.67 18.37 -5.00
CA ASN A 195 -7.91 18.86 -5.56
C ASN A 195 -8.02 18.39 -7.02
N ASN A 196 -8.60 17.21 -7.24
CA ASN A 196 -8.78 16.63 -8.57
C ASN A 196 -9.84 17.36 -9.44
N LYS A 197 -10.52 18.38 -8.89
CA LYS A 197 -11.52 19.18 -9.62
C LYS A 197 -10.99 20.53 -10.06
N THR A 198 -9.91 21.02 -9.45
CA THR A 198 -9.36 22.36 -9.74
C THR A 198 -9.08 22.55 -11.23
N LYS A 199 -9.35 23.76 -11.72
CA LYS A 199 -9.05 24.22 -13.08
C LYS A 199 -7.85 25.15 -13.12
N ASP A 200 -7.35 25.51 -11.95
CA ASP A 200 -6.16 26.33 -11.78
C ASP A 200 -4.93 25.48 -12.12
N GLU A 201 -4.24 25.85 -13.20
CA GLU A 201 -3.05 25.15 -13.69
C GLU A 201 -1.88 25.23 -12.71
N GLU A 202 -1.77 26.32 -11.95
CA GLU A 202 -0.75 26.48 -10.92
C GLU A 202 -0.99 25.49 -9.79
N LYS A 203 -2.22 25.44 -9.24
CA LYS A 203 -2.59 24.45 -8.21
C LYS A 203 -2.44 23.00 -8.70
N GLN A 204 -2.79 22.73 -9.96
CA GLN A 204 -2.59 21.40 -10.57
C GLN A 204 -1.12 21.02 -10.62
N SER A 205 -0.25 21.97 -10.99
CA SER A 205 1.19 21.77 -11.05
C SER A 205 1.79 21.60 -9.66
N GLU A 206 1.41 22.42 -8.68
CA GLU A 206 1.91 22.39 -7.30
C GLU A 206 1.66 21.06 -6.61
N GLN A 207 0.42 20.54 -6.65
CA GLN A 207 0.09 19.25 -6.00
C GLN A 207 0.87 18.08 -6.64
N VAL A 208 1.10 18.11 -7.95
CA VAL A 208 1.87 17.09 -8.67
C VAL A 208 3.36 17.21 -8.35
N GLN A 209 3.91 18.42 -8.32
CA GLN A 209 5.30 18.66 -7.91
C GLN A 209 5.55 18.23 -6.47
N GLN A 210 4.64 18.54 -5.55
CA GLN A 210 4.72 18.10 -4.17
C GLN A 210 4.73 16.57 -4.07
N LEU A 211 3.84 15.89 -4.78
CA LEU A 211 3.82 14.42 -4.84
C LEU A 211 5.15 13.87 -5.39
N LEU A 212 5.65 14.40 -6.50
CA LEU A 212 6.90 13.94 -7.10
C LEU A 212 8.11 14.18 -6.19
N SER A 213 8.10 15.24 -5.39
CA SER A 213 9.13 15.48 -4.38
C SER A 213 9.17 14.35 -3.33
N PHE A 214 8.01 13.85 -2.91
CA PHE A 214 7.92 12.67 -2.04
C PHE A 214 8.33 11.39 -2.75
N VAL A 215 7.98 11.21 -4.03
CA VAL A 215 8.44 10.05 -4.81
C VAL A 215 9.97 10.03 -4.90
N ASN A 216 10.60 11.17 -5.16
CA ASN A 216 12.06 11.29 -5.18
C ASN A 216 12.68 11.02 -3.81
N THR A 217 12.03 11.49 -2.73
CA THR A 217 12.44 11.19 -1.35
C THR A 217 12.38 9.70 -1.05
N VAL A 218 11.29 9.02 -1.45
CA VAL A 218 11.13 7.57 -1.31
C VAL A 218 12.25 6.84 -2.05
N VAL A 219 12.50 7.20 -3.30
CA VAL A 219 13.57 6.60 -4.11
C VAL A 219 14.93 6.80 -3.45
N SER A 220 15.25 8.03 -3.03
CA SER A 220 16.53 8.35 -2.38
C SER A 220 16.73 7.59 -1.08
N ASN A 221 15.69 7.49 -0.25
CA ASN A 221 15.74 6.76 1.02
C ASN A 221 15.86 5.25 0.85
N ASN A 222 15.57 4.74 -0.35
CA ASN A 222 15.69 3.33 -0.72
C ASN A 222 16.89 3.05 -1.65
N ASP A 223 17.93 3.90 -1.61
CA ASP A 223 19.17 3.78 -2.40
C ASP A 223 18.92 3.74 -3.93
N GLY A 224 17.89 4.42 -4.39
CA GLY A 224 17.48 4.41 -5.81
C GLY A 224 16.78 3.13 -6.24
N ARG A 225 16.61 2.14 -5.36
CA ARG A 225 16.01 0.84 -5.70
C ARG A 225 14.49 0.94 -5.64
N PRO A 226 13.77 0.55 -6.70
CA PRO A 226 12.33 0.39 -6.63
C PRO A 226 11.98 -0.85 -5.80
N PHE A 227 10.76 -0.85 -5.24
CA PHE A 227 10.24 -1.98 -4.51
C PHE A 227 10.10 -3.19 -5.43
N THR A 228 10.68 -4.30 -4.99
CA THR A 228 10.58 -5.63 -5.61
C THR A 228 10.53 -6.67 -4.49
N ASP A 229 9.84 -7.78 -4.72
CA ASP A 229 9.81 -8.90 -3.79
C ASP A 229 9.91 -10.24 -4.56
N GLU A 230 9.79 -11.35 -3.86
CA GLU A 230 9.72 -12.70 -4.40
C GLU A 230 8.71 -12.83 -5.56
N LEU A 231 7.52 -12.21 -5.43
CA LEU A 231 6.49 -12.21 -6.48
C LEU A 231 6.99 -11.55 -7.78
N PHE A 232 7.76 -10.45 -7.70
CA PHE A 232 8.38 -9.80 -8.85
C PHE A 232 9.45 -10.70 -9.48
N THR A 233 10.21 -11.38 -8.63
CA THR A 233 11.28 -12.29 -9.06
C THR A 233 10.70 -13.45 -9.86
N GLU A 234 9.59 -14.03 -9.39
CA GLU A 234 8.92 -15.12 -10.09
C GLU A 234 8.33 -14.67 -11.43
N LEU A 235 7.71 -13.48 -11.48
CA LEU A 235 7.24 -12.90 -12.73
C LEU A 235 8.38 -12.65 -13.73
N LYS A 236 9.54 -12.16 -13.27
CA LYS A 236 10.72 -11.95 -14.12
C LYS A 236 11.26 -13.27 -14.69
N LYS A 237 11.35 -14.33 -13.88
CA LYS A 237 11.75 -15.65 -14.37
C LYS A 237 10.80 -16.16 -15.45
N GLY A 238 9.50 -16.00 -15.21
CA GLY A 238 8.47 -16.35 -16.17
C GLY A 238 8.62 -15.62 -17.51
N ALA A 239 8.78 -14.30 -17.46
CA ALA A 239 9.00 -13.48 -18.64
C ALA A 239 10.29 -13.86 -19.40
N MET A 240 11.37 -14.17 -18.69
CA MET A 240 12.62 -14.65 -19.29
C MET A 240 12.43 -15.99 -20.03
N LYS A 241 11.67 -16.92 -19.44
CA LYS A 241 11.34 -18.20 -20.07
C LYS A 241 10.55 -17.99 -21.35
N LEU A 242 9.48 -17.19 -21.29
CA LEU A 242 8.65 -16.83 -22.46
C LEU A 242 9.48 -16.17 -23.57
N HIS A 243 10.34 -15.21 -23.24
CA HIS A 243 11.22 -14.58 -24.23
C HIS A 243 12.22 -15.56 -24.85
N SER A 244 12.74 -16.52 -24.08
CA SER A 244 13.63 -17.54 -24.60
C SER A 244 12.93 -18.50 -25.58
N GLU A 245 11.65 -18.80 -25.33
CA GLU A 245 10.80 -19.62 -26.20
C GLU A 245 10.41 -18.85 -27.47
N GLN A 246 10.06 -17.56 -27.34
CA GLN A 246 9.81 -16.65 -28.45
C GLN A 246 11.01 -16.52 -29.38
N ARG A 247 12.21 -16.25 -28.85
CA ARG A 247 13.43 -16.14 -29.68
C ARG A 247 13.75 -17.43 -30.44
N LYS A 248 13.52 -18.59 -29.82
CA LYS A 248 13.69 -19.89 -30.50
C LYS A 248 12.69 -20.06 -31.65
N PHE A 249 11.46 -19.60 -31.46
CA PHE A 249 10.42 -19.63 -32.50
C PHE A 249 10.73 -18.66 -33.63
N ASP A 250 11.12 -17.42 -33.34
CA ASP A 250 11.45 -16.40 -34.34
C ASP A 250 12.69 -16.79 -35.18
N SER A 251 13.59 -17.62 -34.61
CA SER A 251 14.77 -18.14 -35.31
C SER A 251 14.46 -19.34 -36.23
N MET A 252 13.23 -19.86 -36.22
CA MET A 252 12.79 -20.89 -37.18
C MET A 252 12.25 -20.22 -38.46
N GLU A 253 13.03 -20.24 -39.55
CA GLU A 253 12.53 -19.82 -40.87
C GLU A 253 11.50 -20.83 -41.43
N GLY A 254 10.40 -20.32 -42.00
CA GLY A 254 9.44 -21.14 -42.75
C GLY A 254 8.25 -21.72 -41.95
N CYS A 255 7.80 -21.05 -40.88
CA CYS A 255 6.62 -21.48 -40.12
C CYS A 255 5.31 -21.37 -40.92
N SER A 256 4.54 -22.46 -40.93
CA SER A 256 3.16 -22.47 -41.44
C SER A 256 2.21 -21.71 -40.51
N GLU A 257 1.06 -21.24 -41.03
CA GLU A 257 0.02 -20.59 -40.22
C GLU A 257 -0.44 -21.44 -39.02
N GLY A 258 -0.46 -22.77 -39.19
CA GLY A 258 -0.78 -23.71 -38.11
C GLY A 258 0.23 -23.65 -36.95
N GLN A 259 1.52 -23.59 -37.27
CA GLN A 259 2.59 -23.49 -36.26
C GLN A 259 2.57 -22.14 -35.55
N ILE A 260 2.26 -21.05 -36.26
CA ILE A 260 2.10 -19.71 -35.65
C ILE A 260 0.92 -19.70 -34.68
N SER A 261 -0.21 -20.29 -35.07
CA SER A 261 -1.40 -20.39 -34.22
C SER A 261 -1.14 -21.23 -32.96
N GLU A 262 -0.50 -22.38 -33.11
CA GLU A 262 -0.16 -23.27 -32.01
C GLU A 262 0.85 -22.63 -31.04
N PHE A 263 1.86 -21.95 -31.58
CA PHE A 263 2.83 -21.21 -30.80
C PHE A 263 2.19 -20.03 -30.04
N LYS A 264 1.30 -19.26 -30.68
CA LYS A 264 0.54 -18.19 -30.00
C LYS A 264 -0.32 -18.75 -28.86
N LYS A 265 -0.93 -19.91 -29.06
CA LYS A 265 -1.71 -20.60 -28.02
C LYS A 265 -0.82 -21.05 -26.87
N HIS A 266 0.35 -21.62 -27.15
CA HIS A 266 1.33 -22.01 -26.13
C HIS A 266 1.83 -20.81 -25.32
N MET A 267 2.13 -19.69 -25.99
CA MET A 267 2.54 -18.44 -25.32
C MET A 267 1.45 -17.89 -24.41
N GLN A 268 0.19 -17.89 -24.87
CA GLN A 268 -0.94 -17.47 -24.03
C GLN A 268 -1.12 -18.39 -22.81
N GLN A 269 -1.03 -19.71 -23.01
CA GLN A 269 -1.12 -20.69 -21.92
C GLN A 269 0.00 -20.49 -20.90
N ALA A 270 1.24 -20.28 -21.34
CA ALA A 270 2.37 -20.07 -20.45
C ALA A 270 2.26 -18.74 -19.66
N TYR A 271 1.66 -17.70 -20.22
CA TYR A 271 1.32 -16.47 -19.48
C TYR A 271 0.22 -16.69 -18.45
N ASP A 272 -0.83 -17.44 -18.82
CA ASP A 272 -1.94 -17.77 -17.92
C ASP A 272 -1.45 -18.66 -16.75
N ASP A 273 -0.58 -19.64 -17.02
CA ASP A 273 0.05 -20.50 -16.02
C ASP A 273 0.92 -19.70 -15.04
N GLN A 274 1.65 -18.69 -15.53
CA GLN A 274 2.44 -17.78 -14.68
C GLN A 274 1.54 -16.95 -13.77
N LEU A 275 0.47 -16.36 -14.31
CA LEU A 275 -0.51 -15.63 -13.51
C LEU A 275 -1.13 -16.53 -12.44
N LYS A 276 -1.45 -17.78 -12.78
CA LYS A 276 -1.97 -18.76 -11.83
C LYS A 276 -0.98 -19.06 -10.71
N GLN A 277 0.29 -19.33 -11.03
CA GLN A 277 1.32 -19.60 -10.04
C GLN A 277 1.53 -18.42 -9.07
N ILE A 278 1.54 -17.19 -9.59
CA ILE A 278 1.66 -15.98 -8.76
C ILE A 278 0.40 -15.81 -7.89
N THR A 279 -0.78 -16.05 -8.45
CA THR A 279 -2.06 -15.99 -7.71
C THR A 279 -2.05 -16.98 -6.55
N GLU A 280 -1.66 -18.24 -6.78
CA GLU A 280 -1.52 -19.26 -5.73
C GLU A 280 -0.51 -18.86 -4.65
N MET A 281 0.61 -18.23 -5.03
CA MET A 281 1.60 -17.71 -4.08
C MET A 281 1.02 -16.58 -3.21
N ILE A 282 0.24 -15.67 -3.80
CA ILE A 282 -0.45 -14.60 -3.06
C ILE A 282 -1.47 -15.20 -2.08
N GLU A 283 -2.28 -16.14 -2.54
CA GLU A 283 -3.27 -16.82 -1.68
C GLU A 283 -2.61 -17.57 -0.51
N SER A 284 -1.48 -18.24 -0.76
CA SER A 284 -0.70 -18.88 0.31
C SER A 284 -0.19 -17.86 1.33
N LYS A 285 0.42 -16.75 0.87
CA LYS A 285 0.91 -15.68 1.77
C LYS A 285 -0.23 -15.08 2.60
N LEU A 286 -1.40 -14.85 1.99
CA LEU A 286 -2.59 -14.37 2.72
C LEU A 286 -3.02 -15.37 3.79
N LYS A 287 -3.13 -16.66 3.43
CA LYS A 287 -3.57 -17.71 4.35
C LYS A 287 -2.59 -17.91 5.52
N GLU A 288 -1.30 -17.94 5.24
CA GLU A 288 -0.24 -18.04 6.26
C GLU A 288 -0.31 -16.88 7.24
N ALA A 289 -0.52 -15.67 6.74
CA ALA A 289 -0.64 -14.49 7.58
C ALA A 289 -1.91 -14.48 8.43
N THR A 290 -3.06 -14.88 7.88
CA THR A 290 -4.30 -15.05 8.65
C THR A 290 -4.08 -16.04 9.80
N THR A 291 -3.49 -17.20 9.50
CA THR A 291 -3.18 -18.23 10.52
C THR A 291 -2.24 -17.69 11.59
N ARG A 292 -1.24 -16.88 11.21
CA ARG A 292 -0.30 -16.25 12.13
C ARG A 292 -0.98 -15.23 13.05
N LEU A 293 -1.87 -14.41 12.50
CA LEU A 293 -2.65 -13.42 13.26
C LEU A 293 -3.62 -14.10 14.23
N GLU A 294 -4.33 -15.14 13.79
CA GLU A 294 -5.21 -15.95 14.65
C GLU A 294 -4.45 -16.56 15.84
N LYS A 295 -3.25 -17.08 15.58
CA LYS A 295 -2.38 -17.61 16.63
C LYS A 295 -1.95 -16.52 17.63
N GLN A 296 -1.52 -15.36 17.14
CA GLN A 296 -1.13 -14.24 18.00
C GLN A 296 -2.31 -13.76 18.86
N LEU A 297 -3.50 -13.66 18.26
CA LEU A 297 -4.71 -13.27 18.96
C LEU A 297 -5.06 -14.28 20.08
N ALA A 298 -4.95 -15.58 19.82
CA ALA A 298 -5.18 -16.62 20.83
C ALA A 298 -4.15 -16.58 21.98
N GLU A 299 -2.88 -16.34 21.66
CA GLU A 299 -1.80 -16.17 22.65
C GLU A 299 -2.05 -14.94 23.52
N GLU A 300 -2.43 -13.81 22.93
CA GLU A 300 -2.74 -12.56 23.63
C GLU A 300 -3.97 -12.71 24.55
N HIS A 301 -5.06 -13.33 24.06
CA HIS A 301 -6.22 -13.65 24.89
C HIS A 301 -5.85 -14.52 26.10
N THR A 302 -5.00 -15.52 25.89
CA THR A 302 -4.53 -16.40 26.96
C THR A 302 -3.68 -15.64 27.98
N ALA A 303 -2.79 -14.76 27.52
CA ALA A 303 -1.96 -13.92 28.38
C ALA A 303 -2.82 -12.95 29.21
N ARG A 304 -3.83 -12.33 28.58
CA ARG A 304 -4.77 -11.42 29.24
C ARG A 304 -5.56 -12.10 30.36
N LEU A 305 -6.11 -13.30 30.11
CA LEU A 305 -6.84 -14.04 31.14
C LEU A 305 -5.95 -14.40 32.35
N LYS A 306 -4.69 -14.79 32.10
CA LYS A 306 -3.72 -15.06 33.18
C LYS A 306 -3.37 -13.80 33.98
N ALA A 307 -3.19 -12.66 33.29
CA ALA A 307 -2.92 -11.38 33.93
C ALA A 307 -4.10 -10.91 34.79
N GLU A 308 -5.33 -11.01 34.28
CA GLU A 308 -6.55 -10.68 35.03
C GLU A 308 -6.74 -11.58 36.26
N ALA A 309 -6.48 -12.89 36.14
CA ALA A 309 -6.55 -13.81 37.28
C ALA A 309 -5.50 -13.46 38.34
N SER A 310 -4.27 -13.15 37.93
CA SER A 310 -3.18 -12.76 38.83
C SER A 310 -3.48 -11.44 39.55
N ALA A 311 -4.03 -10.45 38.83
CA ALA A 311 -4.46 -9.17 39.38
C ALA A 311 -5.56 -9.36 40.44
N LYS A 312 -6.56 -10.20 40.17
CA LYS A 312 -7.62 -10.53 41.14
C LYS A 312 -7.06 -11.21 42.39
N ILE A 313 -6.08 -12.10 42.26
CA ILE A 313 -5.42 -12.74 43.41
C ILE A 313 -4.65 -11.70 44.23
N ALA A 314 -3.88 -10.83 43.58
CA ALA A 314 -3.14 -9.76 44.25
C ALA A 314 -4.07 -8.79 44.99
N GLN A 315 -5.19 -8.43 44.35
CA GLN A 315 -6.19 -7.55 44.96
C GLN A 315 -6.83 -8.18 46.19
N LYS A 316 -7.23 -9.46 46.14
CA LYS A 316 -7.73 -10.17 47.32
C LYS A 316 -6.73 -10.22 48.48
N LYS A 317 -5.43 -10.38 48.19
CA LYS A 317 -4.37 -10.34 49.21
C LYS A 317 -4.25 -8.95 49.82
N SER A 318 -4.24 -7.91 48.99
CA SER A 318 -4.20 -6.52 49.45
C SER A 318 -5.41 -6.17 50.32
N ASP A 319 -6.61 -6.55 49.90
CA ASP A 319 -7.86 -6.31 50.66
C ASP A 319 -7.82 -7.00 52.03
N GLU A 320 -7.30 -8.23 52.07
CA GLU A 320 -7.11 -8.99 53.30
C GLU A 320 -6.08 -8.36 54.24
N GLU A 321 -4.97 -7.83 53.71
CA GLU A 321 -3.99 -7.07 54.50
C GLU A 321 -4.58 -5.77 55.06
N ILE A 322 -5.32 -5.02 54.24
CA ILE A 322 -6.05 -3.81 54.67
C ILE A 322 -7.05 -4.16 55.78
N ARG A 323 -7.80 -5.26 55.65
CA ARG A 323 -8.73 -5.73 56.67
C ARG A 323 -8.00 -6.01 58.00
N LYS A 324 -6.90 -6.74 57.97
CA LYS A 324 -6.09 -7.04 59.17
C LYS A 324 -5.54 -5.77 59.83
N LEU A 325 -5.04 -4.82 59.02
CA LEU A 325 -4.53 -3.54 59.53
C LEU A 325 -5.64 -2.72 60.22
N ARG A 326 -6.85 -2.69 59.65
CA ARG A 326 -8.02 -2.04 60.28
C ARG A 326 -8.37 -2.69 61.61
N GLU A 327 -8.42 -4.02 61.67
CA GLU A 327 -8.70 -4.75 62.92
C GLU A 327 -7.65 -4.48 64.00
N HIS A 328 -6.37 -4.39 63.63
CA HIS A 328 -5.31 -4.05 64.58
C HIS A 328 -5.42 -2.59 65.06
N LEU A 329 -5.77 -1.66 64.18
CA LEU A 329 -5.96 -0.26 64.53
C LEU A 329 -7.15 -0.07 65.49
N ASP A 330 -8.27 -0.76 65.23
CA ASP A 330 -9.46 -0.70 66.08
C ASP A 330 -9.18 -1.26 67.49
N LYS A 331 -8.45 -2.39 67.59
CA LYS A 331 -8.00 -2.93 68.88
C LYS A 331 -7.10 -1.95 69.64
N ALA A 332 -6.15 -1.31 68.96
CA ALA A 332 -5.28 -0.32 69.59
C ALA A 332 -6.07 0.90 70.10
N HIS A 333 -7.10 1.34 69.37
CA HIS A 333 -7.99 2.42 69.81
C HIS A 333 -8.85 2.03 71.02
N GLU A 334 -9.38 0.80 71.08
CA GLU A 334 -10.09 0.25 72.25
C GLU A 334 -9.19 0.19 73.50
N GLU A 335 -7.94 -0.25 73.35
CA GLU A 335 -6.95 -0.28 74.43
C GLU A 335 -6.58 1.13 74.95
N LEU A 336 -6.46 2.10 74.05
CA LEU A 336 -6.23 3.50 74.44
C LEU A 336 -7.44 4.10 75.18
N ARG A 337 -8.67 3.80 74.73
CA ARG A 337 -9.90 4.25 75.41
C ARG A 337 -10.05 3.66 76.81
N SER A 338 -9.73 2.37 76.97
CA SER A 338 -9.78 1.70 78.27
C SER A 338 -8.69 2.16 79.24
N ARG A 339 -7.49 2.55 78.75
CA ARG A 339 -6.44 3.18 79.58
C ARG A 339 -6.74 4.64 79.95
N GLY A 340 -7.50 5.36 79.12
CA GLY A 340 -7.92 6.75 79.39
C GLY A 340 -9.00 6.89 80.47
N GLY A 341 -9.74 5.80 80.80
CA GLY A 341 -10.79 5.80 81.82
C GLY A 341 -10.31 5.69 83.28
N GLY A 342 -9.00 5.56 83.52
CA GLY A 342 -8.42 5.32 84.84
C GLY A 342 -7.78 6.54 85.53
N CYS A 343 -8.00 7.77 85.05
CA CYS A 343 -7.48 8.97 85.70
C CYS A 343 -8.59 9.69 86.48
N THR A 344 -8.89 9.19 87.68
CA THR A 344 -9.56 9.98 88.72
C THR A 344 -8.49 10.85 89.36
N ILE A 345 -8.48 12.14 89.03
CA ILE A 345 -7.68 13.13 89.75
C ILE A 345 -8.41 13.43 91.06
N LEU A 346 -7.76 13.04 92.18
CA LEU A 346 -8.00 13.31 93.60
C LEU A 346 -9.40 13.73 94.07
#